data_AF-A0A1R4H0Z9-F1
#
_entry.id   AF-A0A1R4H0Z9-F1
#
_cell.length_a   1.000
_cell.length_b   1.000
_cell.length_c   1.000
_cell.angle_alpha   90.00
_cell.angle_beta   90.00
_cell.angle_gamma   90.00
#
_symmetry.space_group_name_H-M   'P 1'
#
loop_
_entity.id
_entity.type
_entity.pdbx_description
1 polymer ?
#
loop_
_entity_poly.entity_id
_entity_poly.type
_entity_poly.pdbx_seq_one_letter_code
_entity_poly.pdbx_strand_id
1 'polypeptide(L)'
;MSKAYPMEALLRPPVEFFTAFSAAGAAFVAGVAPWALMMTPSVGTATALVLSVLAVVRIREGWRILRYQRSLRQLPDYRLSVAKTPVSATRLFLGMGFLWTQQHTQRLRDTQRPKVRHYLQQGILYRWARQLESRHEKNSAFKPLFCLFRLNIWCNPFKPLPPVGGKPQIHAVGMTEPTFRTPK
;
A
#
# COMPACT_ATOMS: atom_id res chain seq x y z
N MET A 1 -7.51 10.11 18.72
CA MET A 1 -8.05 8.90 19.39
C MET A 1 -7.13 7.73 19.10
N SER A 2 -6.45 7.19 20.11
CA SER A 2 -5.64 5.99 20.00
C SER A 2 -6.57 4.80 19.76
N LYS A 3 -6.49 4.16 18.58
CA LYS A 3 -7.12 2.85 18.36
C LYS A 3 -6.27 1.82 19.13
N ALA A 4 -6.55 1.64 20.41
CA ALA A 4 -6.02 0.56 21.23
C ALA A 4 -6.76 -0.76 20.90
N TYR A 5 -6.73 -1.18 19.64
CA TYR A 5 -7.13 -2.53 19.29
C TYR A 5 -5.92 -3.43 19.49
N PRO A 6 -5.98 -4.46 20.36
CA PRO A 6 -4.84 -5.32 20.66
C PRO A 6 -4.38 -6.15 19.45
N MET A 7 -5.19 -6.23 18.39
CA MET A 7 -4.83 -6.88 17.13
C MET A 7 -5.24 -6.05 15.92
N GLU A 8 -4.26 -5.65 15.11
CA GLU A 8 -4.51 -4.98 13.83
C GLU A 8 -4.92 -5.98 12.74
N ALA A 9 -6.14 -5.84 12.21
CA ALA A 9 -6.65 -6.70 11.14
C ALA A 9 -6.40 -6.10 9.74
N LEU A 10 -5.14 -6.06 9.29
CA LEU A 10 -4.73 -5.45 8.00
C LEU A 10 -4.97 -6.33 6.76
N LEU A 11 -5.19 -7.64 6.95
CA LEU A 11 -5.41 -8.62 5.88
C LEU A 11 -6.91 -8.84 5.56
N ARG A 12 -7.78 -7.89 5.91
CA ARG A 12 -9.21 -7.91 5.59
C ARG A 12 -9.49 -7.33 4.19
N PRO A 13 -10.61 -7.71 3.53
CA PRO A 13 -11.06 -7.01 2.34
C PRO A 13 -11.27 -5.51 2.64
N PRO A 14 -10.90 -4.59 1.73
CA PRO A 14 -10.93 -3.16 1.97
C PRO A 14 -12.37 -2.59 1.83
N VAL A 15 -13.25 -3.00 2.75
CA VAL A 15 -14.67 -2.64 2.77
C VAL A 15 -14.92 -1.14 3.02
N GLU A 16 -13.89 -0.41 3.47
CA GLU A 16 -13.92 1.04 3.69
C GLU A 16 -14.25 1.78 2.39
N PHE A 17 -13.86 1.23 1.23
CA PHE A 17 -14.22 1.82 -0.06
C PHE A 17 -15.73 1.80 -0.32
N PHE A 18 -16.46 0.76 0.09
CA PHE A 18 -17.92 0.76 -0.06
C PHE A 18 -18.57 1.88 0.74
N THR A 19 -18.11 2.09 1.98
CA THR A 19 -18.59 3.21 2.81
C THR A 19 -18.22 4.56 2.22
N ALA A 20 -17.01 4.68 1.65
CA ALA A 20 -16.56 5.89 0.99
C ALA A 20 -17.39 6.21 -0.27
N PHE A 21 -17.62 5.22 -1.13
CA PHE A 21 -18.41 5.40 -2.35
C PHE A 21 -19.87 5.71 -2.05
N SER A 22 -20.46 5.04 -1.06
CA SER A 22 -21.83 5.31 -0.62
C SER A 22 -21.95 6.74 -0.05
N ALA A 23 -21.00 7.15 0.81
CA ALA A 23 -20.96 8.51 1.35
C ALA A 23 -20.71 9.56 0.27
N ALA A 24 -19.83 9.29 -0.70
CA ALA A 24 -19.56 10.19 -1.82
C ALA A 24 -20.77 10.33 -2.75
N GLY A 25 -21.47 9.22 -3.04
CA GLY A 25 -22.71 9.23 -3.81
C GLY A 25 -23.81 10.02 -3.11
N ALA A 26 -24.00 9.80 -1.81
CA ALA A 26 -24.94 10.57 -1.00
C ALA A 26 -24.57 12.06 -0.93
N ALA A 27 -23.27 12.39 -0.80
CA ALA A 27 -22.79 13.76 -0.84
C ALA A 27 -23.08 14.44 -2.19
N PHE A 28 -22.86 13.72 -3.28
CA PHE A 28 -23.14 14.21 -4.64
C PHE A 28 -24.64 14.51 -4.83
N VAL A 29 -25.51 13.58 -4.43
CA VAL A 29 -26.96 13.79 -4.50
C VAL A 29 -27.39 14.95 -3.61
N ALA A 30 -26.90 15.03 -2.37
CA ALA A 30 -27.22 16.12 -1.45
C ALA A 30 -26.79 17.50 -1.97
N GLY A 31 -25.71 17.58 -2.76
CA GLY A 31 -25.24 18.83 -3.36
C GLY A 31 -25.97 19.21 -4.65
N VAL A 32 -26.21 18.26 -5.55
CA VAL A 32 -26.76 18.51 -6.89
C VAL A 32 -28.29 18.49 -6.90
N ALA A 33 -28.90 17.58 -6.14
CA ALA A 33 -30.34 17.41 -6.04
C ALA A 33 -30.80 17.35 -4.57
N PRO A 34 -30.66 18.44 -3.79
CA PRO A 34 -31.15 18.48 -2.39
C PRO A 34 -32.63 18.11 -2.26
N TRP A 35 -33.44 18.46 -3.27
CA TRP A 35 -34.87 18.17 -3.34
C TRP A 35 -35.16 16.65 -3.36
N ALA A 36 -34.28 15.83 -3.92
CA ALA A 36 -34.42 14.38 -3.92
C ALA A 36 -34.28 13.77 -2.51
N LEU A 37 -33.63 14.49 -1.60
CA LEU A 37 -33.50 14.14 -0.19
C LEU A 37 -34.44 14.94 0.71
N MET A 38 -35.39 15.68 0.12
CA MET A 38 -36.31 16.57 0.83
C MET A 38 -35.58 17.62 1.70
N MET A 39 -34.42 18.10 1.23
CA MET A 39 -33.59 19.09 1.92
C MET A 39 -33.71 20.47 1.27
N THR A 40 -33.61 21.53 2.06
CA THR A 40 -33.40 22.89 1.54
C THR A 40 -31.98 23.00 0.96
N PRO A 41 -31.72 23.90 -0.01
CA PRO A 41 -30.39 24.03 -0.63
C PRO A 41 -29.24 24.29 0.36
N SER A 42 -29.50 25.06 1.43
CA SER A 42 -28.52 25.31 2.49
C SER A 42 -28.20 24.05 3.30
N VAL A 43 -29.20 23.23 3.62
CA VAL A 43 -29.00 21.96 4.34
C VAL A 43 -28.35 20.91 3.44
N GLY A 44 -28.69 20.88 2.15
CA GLY A 44 -28.08 19.98 1.16
C GLY A 44 -26.58 20.22 1.01
N THR A 45 -26.16 21.47 0.87
CA THR A 45 -24.73 21.83 0.79
C THR A 45 -23.96 21.49 2.06
N ALA A 46 -24.52 21.77 3.25
CA ALA A 46 -23.91 21.39 4.52
C ALA A 46 -23.77 19.86 4.65
N THR A 47 -24.81 19.11 4.30
CA THR A 47 -24.81 17.65 4.33
C THR A 47 -23.78 17.06 3.35
N ALA A 48 -23.71 17.61 2.13
CA ALA A 48 -22.73 17.22 1.13
C ALA A 48 -21.29 17.41 1.62
N LEU A 49 -21.01 18.51 2.33
CA LEU A 49 -19.70 18.78 2.91
C LEU A 49 -19.33 17.73 3.97
N VAL A 50 -20.22 17.47 4.93
CA VAL A 50 -19.99 16.49 6.00
C VAL A 50 -19.77 15.08 5.44
N LEU A 51 -20.61 14.66 4.48
CA LEU A 51 -20.48 13.35 3.85
C LEU A 51 -19.21 13.24 2.99
N SER A 52 -18.80 14.32 2.34
CA SER A 52 -17.53 14.38 1.59
C SER A 52 -16.33 14.20 2.51
N VAL A 53 -16.32 14.85 3.68
CA VAL A 53 -15.26 14.67 4.69
C VAL A 53 -15.21 13.22 5.16
N LEU A 54 -16.36 12.61 5.46
CA LEU A 54 -16.45 11.19 5.81
C LEU A 54 -15.87 10.30 4.70
N ALA A 55 -16.24 10.54 3.44
CA ALA A 55 -15.73 9.78 2.30
C ALA A 55 -14.20 9.85 2.21
N VAL A 56 -13.60 11.04 2.35
CA VAL A 56 -12.13 11.21 2.33
C VAL A 56 -11.46 10.45 3.47
N VAL A 57 -12.00 10.51 4.68
CA VAL A 57 -11.46 9.76 5.83
C VAL A 57 -11.49 8.25 5.55
N ARG A 58 -12.62 7.73 5.03
CA ARG A 58 -12.75 6.29 4.70
C ARG A 58 -11.85 5.86 3.56
N ILE A 59 -11.66 6.70 2.55
CA ILE A 59 -10.69 6.47 1.47
C ILE A 59 -9.27 6.34 2.05
N ARG A 60 -8.88 7.23 2.97
CA ARG A 60 -7.56 7.17 3.62
C ARG A 60 -7.36 5.88 4.42
N GLU A 61 -8.38 5.42 5.14
CA GLU A 61 -8.35 4.13 5.86
C GLU A 61 -8.19 2.95 4.89
N GLY A 62 -9.00 2.88 3.83
CA GLY A 62 -8.91 1.83 2.82
C GLY A 62 -7.58 1.85 2.07
N TRP A 63 -7.04 3.03 1.78
CA TRP A 63 -5.72 3.20 1.17
C TRP A 63 -4.59 2.65 2.03
N ARG A 64 -4.67 2.79 3.36
CA ARG A 64 -3.67 2.22 4.28
C ARG A 64 -3.65 0.69 4.18
N ILE A 65 -4.83 0.07 4.16
CA ILE A 65 -4.98 -1.39 4.02
C ILE A 65 -4.42 -1.87 2.67
N LEU A 66 -4.80 -1.22 1.57
CA LEU A 66 -4.29 -1.56 0.25
C LEU A 66 -2.78 -1.38 0.14
N ARG A 67 -2.23 -0.31 0.72
CA ARG A 67 -0.79 -0.06 0.73
C ARG A 67 -0.07 -1.19 1.44
N TYR A 68 -0.54 -1.61 2.62
CA TYR A 68 0.02 -2.74 3.36
C TYR A 68 -0.06 -4.06 2.55
N GLN A 69 -1.21 -4.37 1.96
CA GLN A 69 -1.39 -5.58 1.14
C GLN A 69 -0.52 -5.58 -0.13
N ARG A 70 -0.24 -4.41 -0.71
CA ARG A 70 0.70 -4.27 -1.83
C ARG A 70 2.14 -4.46 -1.35
N SER A 71 2.52 -3.89 -0.21
CA SER A 71 3.84 -4.07 0.40
C SER A 71 4.14 -5.54 0.72
N LEU A 72 3.15 -6.37 1.04
CA LEU A 72 3.36 -7.82 1.24
C LEU A 72 3.83 -8.56 -0.01
N ARG A 73 3.55 -8.03 -1.20
CA ARG A 73 3.93 -8.62 -2.49
C ARG A 73 5.21 -8.01 -3.06
N GLN A 74 5.58 -6.81 -2.65
CA GLN A 74 6.71 -6.09 -3.22
C GLN A 74 7.81 -5.97 -2.17
N LEU A 75 9.02 -6.45 -2.47
CA LEU A 75 10.18 -6.10 -1.65
C LEU A 75 10.59 -4.65 -1.95
N PRO A 76 10.93 -3.87 -0.91
CA PRO A 76 11.47 -2.54 -1.11
C PRO A 76 12.84 -2.67 -1.78
N ASP A 77 13.07 -1.85 -2.78
CA ASP A 77 14.41 -1.71 -3.37
C ASP A 77 15.22 -0.79 -2.47
N TYR A 78 16.16 -1.35 -1.72
CA TYR A 78 17.00 -0.58 -0.82
C TYR A 78 18.18 0.00 -1.60
N ARG A 79 18.11 1.31 -1.87
CA ARG A 79 19.20 2.07 -2.47
C ARG A 79 19.52 3.26 -1.59
N LEU A 80 20.76 3.32 -1.08
CA LEU A 80 21.29 4.51 -0.44
C LEU A 80 22.37 5.12 -1.33
N SER A 81 22.27 6.44 -1.51
CA SER A 81 23.38 7.20 -2.07
C SER A 81 24.45 7.38 -0.99
N VAL A 82 25.73 7.27 -1.37
CA VAL A 82 26.88 7.49 -0.48
C VAL A 82 26.75 8.83 0.26
N ALA A 83 26.34 9.89 -0.46
CA ALA A 83 26.12 11.23 0.11
C ALA A 83 24.99 11.30 1.15
N LYS A 84 24.05 10.36 1.14
CA LYS A 84 22.95 10.27 2.12
C LYS A 84 23.25 9.27 3.24
N THR A 85 24.42 8.64 3.22
CA THR A 85 24.83 7.70 4.26
C THR A 85 25.19 8.51 5.51
N PRO A 86 24.50 8.31 6.64
CA PRO A 86 24.79 9.07 7.84
C PRO A 86 26.18 8.68 8.34
N VAL A 87 27.08 9.66 8.39
CA VAL A 87 28.42 9.50 8.94
C VAL A 87 28.35 9.95 10.40
N SER A 88 28.79 9.10 11.32
CA SER A 88 28.92 9.44 12.74
C SER A 88 30.30 9.03 13.22
N ALA A 89 30.93 9.91 14.02
CA ALA A 89 32.25 9.64 14.60
C ALA A 89 32.24 8.49 15.62
N THR A 90 31.08 8.20 16.20
CA THR A 90 30.92 7.19 17.26
C THR A 90 30.10 6.00 16.85
N ARG A 91 29.40 6.05 15.70
CA ARG A 91 28.42 5.03 15.32
C ARG A 91 28.54 4.65 13.85
N LEU A 92 28.61 3.35 13.57
CA LEU A 92 28.63 2.85 12.19
C LEU A 92 27.20 2.62 11.70
N PHE A 93 26.87 3.16 10.53
CA PHE A 93 25.62 2.86 9.86
C PHE A 93 25.67 1.46 9.23
N LEU A 94 24.91 0.52 9.79
CA LEU A 94 24.87 -0.87 9.30
C LEU A 94 23.77 -1.11 8.26
N GLY A 95 22.67 -0.35 8.34
CA GLY A 95 21.55 -0.55 7.45
C GLY A 95 20.26 0.07 7.95
N MET A 96 19.23 -0.10 7.12
CA MET A 96 17.86 0.28 7.42
C MET A 96 17.12 -0.89 8.05
N GLY A 97 16.51 -0.65 9.20
CA GLY A 97 15.66 -1.61 9.88
C GLY A 97 14.47 -0.93 10.54
N PHE A 98 13.75 -1.67 11.35
CA PHE A 98 12.75 -1.13 12.25
C PHE A 98 12.84 -1.87 13.58
N LEU A 99 12.39 -1.23 14.65
CA LEU A 99 12.33 -1.89 15.94
C LEU A 99 11.27 -2.99 15.88
N TRP A 100 11.70 -4.24 16.04
CA TRP A 100 10.77 -5.35 16.04
C TRP A 100 9.97 -5.37 17.34
N THR A 101 8.65 -5.26 17.22
CA THR A 101 7.71 -5.26 18.35
C THR A 101 6.71 -6.41 18.25
N GLN A 102 5.90 -6.63 19.29
CA GLN A 102 4.85 -7.66 19.29
C GLN A 102 3.89 -7.55 18.10
N GLN A 103 3.57 -6.31 17.67
CA GLN A 103 2.71 -6.06 16.51
C GLN A 103 3.30 -6.65 15.21
N HIS A 104 4.61 -6.61 15.04
CA HIS A 104 5.30 -7.17 13.87
C HIS A 104 5.23 -8.69 13.85
N THR A 105 5.40 -9.32 15.02
CA THR A 105 5.21 -10.78 15.17
C THR A 105 3.79 -11.18 14.83
N GLN A 106 2.80 -10.40 15.28
CA GLN A 106 1.39 -10.65 14.95
C GLN A 106 1.13 -10.53 13.44
N ARG A 107 1.57 -9.43 12.82
CA ARG A 107 1.48 -9.21 11.38
C ARG A 107 2.12 -10.36 10.59
N LEU A 108 3.31 -10.81 11.00
CA LEU A 108 3.99 -11.94 10.37
C LEU A 108 3.20 -13.24 10.54
N ARG A 109 2.69 -13.52 11.74
CA ARG A 109 1.87 -14.70 12.00
C ARG A 109 0.60 -14.72 11.16
N ASP A 110 -0.03 -13.57 10.95
CA ASP A 110 -1.23 -13.47 10.12
C ASP A 110 -0.97 -13.84 8.67
N THR A 111 0.22 -13.56 8.13
CA THR A 111 0.60 -13.97 6.76
C THR A 111 0.70 -15.49 6.57
N GLN A 112 0.88 -16.25 7.66
CA GLN A 112 1.01 -17.70 7.60
C GLN A 112 -0.34 -18.41 7.42
N ARG A 113 -1.46 -17.70 7.62
CA ARG A 113 -2.79 -18.30 7.51
C ARG A 113 -3.08 -18.66 6.03
N PRO A 114 -3.66 -19.84 5.74
CA PRO A 114 -3.91 -20.26 4.36
C PRO A 114 -4.91 -19.34 3.63
N LYS A 115 -5.89 -18.78 4.34
CA LYS A 115 -6.91 -17.87 3.79
C LYS A 115 -6.32 -16.58 3.16
N VAL A 116 -5.15 -16.14 3.60
CA VAL A 116 -4.52 -14.88 3.14
C VAL A 116 -3.45 -15.09 2.07
N ARG A 117 -3.18 -16.35 1.64
CA ARG A 117 -2.15 -16.66 0.64
C ARG A 117 -2.34 -15.90 -0.68
N HIS A 118 -3.59 -15.64 -1.05
CA HIS A 118 -3.93 -14.80 -2.20
C HIS A 118 -3.25 -13.41 -2.15
N TYR A 119 -3.16 -12.79 -0.96
CA TYR A 119 -2.52 -11.48 -0.80
C TYR A 119 -1.00 -11.53 -0.92
N LEU A 120 -0.40 -12.71 -0.78
CA LEU A 120 1.05 -12.92 -0.84
C LEU A 120 1.53 -13.28 -2.24
N GLN A 121 0.67 -13.91 -3.04
CA GLN A 121 1.03 -14.34 -4.39
C GLN A 121 1.02 -13.17 -5.36
N GLN A 122 1.96 -13.20 -6.31
CA GLN A 122 1.95 -12.27 -7.43
C GLN A 122 0.72 -12.50 -8.30
N GLY A 123 0.15 -11.40 -8.82
CA GLY A 123 -1.03 -11.47 -9.68
C GLY A 123 -0.76 -12.22 -10.99
N ILE A 124 -1.82 -12.69 -11.64
CA ILE A 124 -1.73 -13.34 -12.96
C ILE A 124 -1.10 -12.38 -13.98
N LEU A 125 -1.50 -11.10 -13.96
CA LEU A 125 -0.96 -10.05 -14.81
C LEU A 125 0.56 -9.85 -14.62
N TYR A 126 1.05 -9.91 -13.38
CA TYR A 126 2.49 -9.83 -13.10
C TYR A 126 3.23 -11.01 -13.74
N ARG A 127 2.75 -12.25 -13.52
CA ARG A 127 3.36 -13.46 -14.08
C ARG A 127 3.36 -13.42 -15.60
N TRP A 128 2.27 -12.99 -16.20
CA TRP A 128 2.16 -12.81 -17.65
C TRP A 128 3.16 -11.79 -18.19
N ALA A 129 3.29 -10.62 -17.54
CA ALA A 129 4.28 -9.61 -17.93
C ALA A 129 5.72 -10.13 -17.84
N ARG A 130 6.06 -10.90 -16.79
CA ARG A 130 7.38 -11.53 -16.65
C ARG A 130 7.62 -12.60 -17.72
N GLN A 131 6.61 -13.42 -18.04
CA GLN A 131 6.70 -14.42 -19.11
C GLN A 131 6.91 -13.78 -20.48
N LEU A 132 6.22 -12.66 -20.76
CA LEU A 132 6.42 -11.91 -22.00
C LEU A 132 7.84 -11.35 -22.11
N GLU A 133 8.37 -10.80 -21.01
CA GLU A 133 9.73 -10.27 -20.96
C GLU A 133 10.78 -11.36 -21.20
N SER A 134 10.64 -12.53 -20.57
CA SER A 134 11.52 -13.67 -20.81
C SER A 134 11.41 -14.23 -22.24
N ARG A 135 10.21 -14.25 -22.83
CA ARG A 135 10.00 -14.75 -24.20
C ARG A 135 10.59 -13.84 -25.27
N HIS A 136 10.58 -12.52 -25.03
CA HIS A 136 10.99 -11.52 -26.02
C HIS A 136 12.28 -10.79 -25.63
N GLU A 137 13.10 -11.36 -24.74
CA GLU A 137 14.36 -10.78 -24.27
C GLU A 137 15.33 -10.46 -25.44
N LYS A 138 15.30 -11.31 -26.49
CA LYS A 138 16.13 -11.15 -27.69
C LYS A 138 15.60 -10.11 -28.69
N ASN A 139 14.32 -9.73 -28.61
CA ASN A 139 13.69 -8.83 -29.56
C ASN A 139 13.81 -7.37 -29.09
N SER A 140 14.72 -6.61 -29.71
CA SER A 140 14.93 -5.18 -29.37
C SER A 140 13.70 -4.30 -29.60
N ALA A 141 12.75 -4.70 -30.43
CA ALA A 141 11.51 -3.96 -30.68
C ALA A 141 10.60 -3.81 -29.44
N PHE A 142 10.67 -4.75 -28.47
CA PHE A 142 9.83 -4.72 -27.26
C PHE A 142 10.49 -4.02 -26.06
N LYS A 143 11.73 -3.54 -26.19
CA LYS A 143 12.44 -2.77 -25.16
C LYS A 143 11.65 -1.59 -24.57
N PRO A 144 10.99 -0.73 -25.37
CA PRO A 144 10.22 0.40 -24.81
C PRO A 144 9.05 -0.07 -23.94
N LEU A 145 8.37 -1.15 -24.34
CA LEU A 145 7.28 -1.73 -23.56
C LEU A 145 7.75 -2.29 -22.21
N PHE A 146 8.90 -2.98 -22.19
CA PHE A 146 9.48 -3.46 -20.94
C PHE A 146 10.00 -2.32 -20.06
N CYS A 147 10.46 -1.22 -20.64
CA CYS A 147 10.80 -0.01 -19.89
C CYS A 147 9.58 0.54 -19.14
N LEU A 148 8.41 0.60 -19.80
CA LEU A 148 7.13 0.97 -19.19
C LEU A 148 6.74 0.05 -18.03
N PHE A 149 6.88 -1.28 -18.19
CA PHE A 149 6.60 -2.23 -17.10
C PHE A 149 7.56 -2.11 -15.91
N ARG A 150 8.78 -1.62 -16.14
CA ARG A 150 9.80 -1.41 -15.11
C ARG A 150 9.68 -0.05 -14.40
N LEU A 151 8.76 0.82 -14.83
CA LEU A 151 8.58 2.14 -14.21
C LEU A 151 8.28 2.04 -12.71
N ASN A 152 8.99 2.84 -11.92
CA ASN A 152 8.84 2.87 -10.47
C ASN A 152 7.70 3.81 -10.06
N ILE A 153 6.47 3.48 -10.45
CA ILE A 153 5.26 4.23 -10.11
C ILE A 153 4.49 3.44 -9.06
N TRP A 154 3.91 4.14 -8.06
CA TRP A 154 3.17 3.52 -6.96
C TRP A 154 1.98 2.65 -7.41
N CYS A 155 1.40 2.95 -8.58
CA CYS A 155 0.30 2.20 -9.18
C CYS A 155 0.75 1.09 -10.14
N ASN A 156 2.05 0.86 -10.37
CA ASN A 156 2.51 -0.11 -11.35
C ASN A 156 2.40 -1.56 -10.79
N PRO A 157 1.49 -2.41 -11.32
CA PRO A 157 1.38 -3.80 -10.88
C PRO A 157 2.45 -4.71 -11.48
N PHE A 158 3.20 -4.22 -12.48
CA PHE A 158 4.19 -4.99 -13.24
C PHE A 158 5.63 -4.78 -12.77
N LYS A 159 5.85 -3.95 -11.74
CA LYS A 159 7.20 -3.63 -11.24
C LYS A 159 7.98 -4.92 -10.90
N PRO A 160 9.17 -5.15 -11.47
CA PRO A 160 9.97 -6.32 -11.13
C PRO A 160 10.29 -6.35 -9.64
N LEU A 161 10.28 -7.55 -9.06
CA LEU A 161 10.84 -7.76 -7.74
C LEU A 161 12.34 -7.47 -7.77
N PRO A 162 12.89 -6.79 -6.75
CA PRO A 162 14.33 -6.62 -6.63
C PRO A 162 14.99 -8.01 -6.53
N PRO A 163 16.23 -8.17 -7.03
CA PRO A 163 16.95 -9.46 -7.06
C PRO A 163 17.50 -9.84 -5.68
N VAL A 164 16.72 -9.61 -4.63
CA VAL A 164 17.04 -9.97 -3.26
C VAL A 164 16.29 -11.25 -2.92
N GLY A 165 17.02 -12.27 -2.48
CA GLY A 165 16.42 -13.49 -1.95
C GLY A 165 15.65 -13.22 -0.66
N GLY A 166 14.77 -14.16 -0.27
CA GLY A 166 14.05 -14.10 1.01
C GLY A 166 12.53 -13.98 0.88
N LYS A 167 11.86 -13.98 2.04
CA LYS A 167 10.40 -13.89 2.12
C LYS A 167 9.98 -12.41 2.19
N PRO A 168 9.23 -11.87 1.19
CA PRO A 168 8.78 -10.48 1.18
C PRO A 168 8.01 -10.08 2.46
N GLN A 169 7.30 -11.04 3.05
CA GLN A 169 6.52 -10.90 4.27
C GLN A 169 7.34 -10.33 5.43
N ILE A 170 8.59 -10.78 5.61
CA ILE A 170 9.44 -10.37 6.73
C ILE A 170 9.82 -8.89 6.62
N HIS A 171 9.98 -8.38 5.40
CA HIS A 171 10.26 -6.97 5.16
C HIS A 171 8.99 -6.13 5.28
N ALA A 172 7.87 -6.65 4.78
CA ALA A 172 6.60 -5.94 4.70
C ALA A 172 5.96 -5.59 6.03
N VAL A 173 6.17 -6.40 7.08
CA VAL A 173 5.55 -6.15 8.37
C VAL A 173 5.93 -4.80 8.98
N GLY A 174 7.11 -4.26 8.69
CA GLY A 174 7.59 -2.96 9.17
C GLY A 174 7.60 -1.83 8.14
N MET A 175 7.18 -2.07 6.89
CA MET A 175 7.25 -1.04 5.82
C MET A 175 6.33 0.17 6.04
N THR A 176 5.38 0.07 6.96
CA THR A 176 4.44 1.18 7.26
C THR A 176 5.04 2.14 8.31
N GLU A 177 6.16 1.77 8.92
CA GLU A 177 6.77 2.48 10.04
C GLU A 177 8.01 3.26 9.61
N PRO A 178 8.35 4.36 10.33
CA PRO A 178 9.57 5.09 10.07
C PRO A 178 10.78 4.15 10.24
N THR A 179 11.66 4.19 9.26
CA THR A 179 12.84 3.33 9.27
C THR A 179 13.80 3.78 10.36
N PHE A 180 14.15 2.86 11.25
CA PHE A 180 15.16 3.08 12.27
C PHE A 180 16.55 2.83 11.67
N ARG A 181 17.46 3.76 11.96
CA ARG A 181 18.88 3.60 11.68
C ARG A 181 19.45 2.86 12.86
N THR A 182 20.09 1.71 12.63
CA THR A 182 20.77 0.97 13.69
C THR A 182 22.21 1.48 13.80
N PRO A 183 22.54 2.29 14.83
CA PRO A 183 23.93 2.52 15.17
C PRO A 183 24.52 1.28 15.84
N LYS A 184 25.74 0.91 15.49
CA LYS A 184 26.62 0.16 16.39
C LYS A 184 27.52 1.14 17.11
#